data_AF-A0A938GH85-F1
#
_entry.id   AF-A0A938GH85-F1
#
_cell.length_a   1.000
_cell.length_b   1.000
_cell.length_c   1.000
_cell.angle_alpha   90.00
_cell.angle_beta   90.00
_cell.angle_gamma   90.00
#
_symmetry.space_group_name_H-M   'P 1'
#
loop_
_entity.id
_entity.type
_entity.pdbx_description
1 polymer ?
#
loop_
_entity_poly.entity_id
_entity_poly.type
_entity_poly.pdbx_seq_one_letter_code
_entity_poly.pdbx_strand_id
1 'polypeptide(L)'
;MANRQSEGIPHSAFRTPQLKQLTDGPFDDIEPTYLPDGDIVFVSSRCKRWVNCWLTQVAVLHRCGPDGSNIRAISSNNEHDTSGP
;
A
#
# COMPACT_ATOMS: atom_id res chain seq x y z
N MET A 1 -34.80 22.85 -39.47
CA MET A 1 -34.91 21.78 -38.46
C MET A 1 -33.62 20.99 -38.51
N ALA A 2 -32.73 21.14 -37.54
CA ALA A 2 -31.43 20.48 -37.52
C ALA A 2 -31.49 19.33 -36.50
N ASN A 3 -31.46 18.09 -36.97
CA ASN A 3 -31.41 16.93 -36.09
C ASN A 3 -29.93 16.64 -35.79
N ARG A 4 -29.49 17.03 -34.58
CA ARG A 4 -28.16 16.71 -34.05
C ARG A 4 -28.03 15.19 -33.94
N GLN A 5 -27.07 14.62 -34.67
CA GLN A 5 -26.58 13.28 -34.40
C GLN A 5 -25.87 13.33 -33.04
N SER A 6 -26.39 12.55 -32.09
CA SER A 6 -25.71 12.29 -30.82
C SER A 6 -24.56 11.34 -31.10
N GLU A 7 -23.40 11.91 -31.43
CA GLU A 7 -22.13 11.19 -31.44
C GLU A 7 -21.88 10.66 -30.02
N GLY A 8 -22.12 9.37 -29.83
CA GLY A 8 -21.84 8.68 -28.57
C GLY A 8 -20.34 8.72 -28.31
N ILE A 9 -19.97 9.02 -27.07
CA ILE A 9 -18.56 8.94 -26.63
C ILE A 9 -18.07 7.52 -26.95
N PRO A 10 -17.02 7.34 -27.77
CA PRO A 10 -16.56 6.01 -28.12
C PRO A 10 -16.12 5.26 -26.86
N HIS A 11 -16.57 4.01 -26.72
CA HIS A 11 -16.22 3.06 -25.65
C HIS A 11 -14.69 2.79 -25.50
N SER A 12 -13.83 3.52 -26.22
CA SER A 12 -12.37 3.37 -26.24
C SER A 12 -11.61 4.44 -25.44
N ALA A 13 -12.28 5.36 -24.73
CA ALA A 13 -11.63 6.55 -24.18
C ALA A 13 -11.38 6.55 -22.66
N PHE A 14 -11.12 5.39 -22.04
CA PHE A 14 -10.50 5.35 -20.70
C PHE A 14 -9.25 4.47 -20.76
N ARG A 15 -8.09 5.09 -20.99
CA ARG A 15 -6.80 4.43 -20.75
C ARG A 15 -6.62 4.36 -19.24
N THR A 16 -6.87 3.20 -18.64
CA THR A 16 -6.42 2.96 -17.27
C THR A 16 -4.90 3.11 -17.24
N PRO A 17 -4.34 3.85 -16.26
CA PRO A 17 -2.89 3.85 -16.06
C PRO A 17 -2.39 2.41 -15.96
N GLN A 18 -1.24 2.10 -16.56
CA GLN A 18 -0.55 0.85 -16.28
C GLN A 18 -0.17 0.84 -14.80
N LEU A 19 -0.91 0.07 -13.99
CA LEU A 19 -0.59 -0.14 -12.58
C LEU A 19 0.61 -1.07 -12.46
N LYS A 20 1.57 -0.69 -11.61
CA LYS A 20 2.73 -1.53 -11.27
C LYS A 20 2.50 -2.15 -9.90
N GLN A 21 2.54 -3.48 -9.82
CA GLN A 21 2.55 -4.20 -8.56
C GLN A 21 3.93 -4.06 -7.89
N LEU A 22 3.97 -3.66 -6.62
CA LEU A 22 5.21 -3.44 -5.85
C LEU A 22 5.43 -4.47 -4.74
N THR A 23 4.37 -5.15 -4.31
CA THR A 23 4.43 -6.16 -3.25
C THR A 23 3.68 -7.42 -3.68
N ASP A 24 3.96 -8.56 -3.05
CA ASP A 24 3.37 -9.87 -3.39
C ASP A 24 3.06 -10.72 -2.14
N GLY A 25 2.53 -11.92 -2.32
CA GLY A 25 2.30 -12.87 -1.22
C GLY A 25 0.94 -12.74 -0.54
N PRO A 26 0.66 -13.60 0.46
CA PRO A 26 -0.67 -13.75 1.06
C PRO A 26 -0.91 -12.73 2.19
N PHE A 27 -0.58 -11.46 1.94
CA PHE A 27 -0.68 -10.39 2.92
C PHE A 27 -1.45 -9.21 2.36
N ASP A 28 -2.11 -8.49 3.26
CA ASP A 28 -2.83 -7.28 2.92
C ASP A 28 -1.88 -6.09 3.16
N ASP A 29 -1.60 -5.36 2.09
CA ASP A 29 -0.86 -4.10 2.13
C ASP A 29 -1.81 -2.96 1.77
N ILE A 30 -2.01 -2.04 2.72
CA ILE A 30 -3.03 -0.99 2.63
C ILE A 30 -2.44 0.38 2.99
N GLU A 31 -3.14 1.43 2.58
CA GLU A 31 -2.85 2.83 2.93
C GLU A 31 -1.39 3.28 2.61
N PRO A 32 -0.89 3.09 1.37
CA PRO A 32 0.46 3.51 1.03
C PRO A 32 0.60 5.04 0.97
N THR A 33 1.75 5.56 1.40
CA THR A 33 2.14 6.98 1.28
C THR A 33 3.59 7.07 0.79
N TYR A 34 3.83 7.95 -0.18
CA TYR A 34 5.18 8.26 -0.66
C TYR A 34 5.92 9.16 0.33
N LEU A 35 7.18 8.85 0.56
CA LEU A 35 8.10 9.68 1.32
C LEU A 35 8.84 10.67 0.40
N PRO A 36 9.41 11.76 0.94
CA PRO A 36 10.16 12.75 0.15
C PRO A 36 11.39 12.17 -0.58
N ASP A 37 11.96 11.07 -0.10
CA ASP A 37 13.08 10.36 -0.71
C ASP A 37 12.65 9.36 -1.82
N GLY A 38 11.34 9.23 -2.07
CA GLY A 38 10.77 8.35 -3.08
C GLY A 38 10.40 6.96 -2.57
N ASP A 39 10.71 6.64 -1.31
CA ASP A 39 10.30 5.39 -0.70
C ASP A 39 8.79 5.39 -0.39
N ILE A 40 8.26 4.21 -0.09
CA ILE A 40 6.84 4.01 0.19
C ILE A 40 6.69 3.45 1.60
N VAL A 41 5.81 4.06 2.39
CA VAL A 41 5.36 3.52 3.67
C VAL A 41 3.94 3.02 3.54
N PHE A 42 3.65 1.84 4.09
CA PHE A 42 2.33 1.21 4.03
C PHE A 42 2.09 0.37 5.28
N VAL A 43 0.82 0.03 5.52
CA VAL A 43 0.41 -0.87 6.61
C VAL A 43 0.33 -2.29 6.05
N SER A 44 0.97 -3.26 6.71
CA SER A 44 1.03 -4.65 6.22
C SER A 44 0.80 -5.71 7.29
N SER A 45 0.03 -6.75 6.94
CA SER A 45 -0.16 -7.95 7.78
C SER A 45 1.02 -8.95 7.74
N ARG A 46 2.10 -8.63 7.00
CA ARG A 46 3.34 -9.44 6.90
C ARG A 46 4.01 -9.78 8.21
N CYS A 47 3.75 -9.03 9.28
CA CYS A 47 4.40 -9.25 10.57
C CYS A 47 3.95 -10.54 11.28
N LYS A 48 2.88 -11.21 10.79
CA LYS A 48 2.35 -12.48 11.31
C LYS A 48 2.15 -12.48 12.83
N ARG A 49 1.86 -11.30 13.40
CA ARG A 49 1.63 -11.11 14.83
C ARG A 49 0.13 -11.17 15.12
N TRP A 50 -0.19 -11.92 16.16
CA TRP A 50 -1.53 -12.07 16.71
C TRP A 50 -1.64 -11.18 17.94
N VAL A 51 -2.73 -10.42 18.08
CA VAL A 51 -3.06 -9.82 19.39
C VAL A 51 -3.61 -10.91 20.29
N ASN A 52 -3.19 -10.94 21.57
CA ASN A 52 -3.63 -11.93 22.57
C ASN A 52 -5.14 -11.92 22.84
N CYS A 53 -5.88 -10.94 22.32
CA CYS A 53 -7.27 -10.71 22.69
C CYS A 53 -8.28 -10.90 21.55
N TRP A 54 -7.86 -11.08 20.28
CA TRP A 54 -8.80 -11.26 19.15
C TRP A 54 -8.09 -11.82 17.90
N LEU A 55 -8.77 -12.68 17.12
CA LEU A 55 -8.25 -13.46 15.97
C LEU A 55 -7.89 -12.63 14.71
N THR A 56 -7.60 -11.33 14.83
CA THR A 56 -7.24 -10.46 13.69
C THR A 56 -5.73 -10.26 13.63
N GLN A 57 -5.12 -10.49 12.46
CA GLN A 57 -3.70 -10.19 12.25
C GLN A 57 -3.45 -8.70 12.45
N VAL A 58 -2.47 -8.36 13.29
CA VAL A 58 -2.03 -6.97 13.45
C VAL A 58 -1.29 -6.57 12.19
N ALA A 59 -1.61 -5.40 11.64
CA ALA A 59 -0.82 -4.82 10.57
C ALA A 59 0.11 -3.73 11.15
N VAL A 60 1.37 -3.75 10.76
CA VAL A 60 2.37 -2.76 11.23
C VAL A 60 2.92 -1.96 10.05
N LEU A 61 3.45 -0.77 10.34
CA LEU A 61 4.07 0.08 9.33
C LEU A 61 5.30 -0.60 8.75
N HIS A 62 5.33 -0.70 7.42
CA HIS A 62 6.47 -1.15 6.63
C HIS A 62 6.91 -0.03 5.69
N ARG A 63 8.20 -0.06 5.33
CA ARG A 63 8.81 0.78 4.32
C ARG A 63 9.40 -0.10 3.23
N CYS A 64 9.30 0.32 1.97
CA CYS A 64 10.04 -0.25 0.85
C CYS A 64 10.56 0.84 -0.08
N GLY A 65 11.50 0.47 -0.95
CA GLY A 65 11.99 1.35 -2.01
C GLY A 65 10.92 1.61 -3.09
N PRO A 66 11.16 2.59 -3.99
CA PRO A 66 10.22 2.98 -5.05
C PRO A 66 9.88 1.85 -6.04
N ASP A 67 10.71 0.80 -6.09
CA ASP A 67 10.52 -0.37 -6.92
C ASP A 67 9.90 -1.57 -6.18
N GLY A 68 9.58 -1.42 -4.89
CA GLY A 68 9.10 -2.51 -4.03
C GLY A 68 10.21 -3.27 -3.31
N SER A 69 11.48 -2.92 -3.52
CA SER A 69 12.61 -3.59 -2.87
C SER A 69 12.72 -3.26 -1.37
N ASN A 70 13.43 -4.11 -0.63
CA ASN A 70 13.79 -3.87 0.78
C ASN A 70 12.59 -3.58 1.71
N ILE A 71 11.50 -4.33 1.55
CA ILE A 71 10.36 -4.27 2.47
C ILE A 71 10.83 -4.60 3.90
N ARG A 72 10.70 -3.65 4.82
CA ARG A 72 11.05 -3.83 6.24
C ARG A 72 10.04 -3.14 7.15
N ALA A 73 9.79 -3.72 8.32
CA ALA A 73 8.99 -3.05 9.35
C ALA A 73 9.72 -1.80 9.87
N ILE A 74 8.98 -0.71 10.09
CA ILE A 74 9.49 0.56 10.63
C ILE A 74 9.48 0.54 12.17
N SER A 75 8.64 -0.29 12.78
CA SER A 75 8.65 -0.53 14.22
C SER A 75 8.47 -2.01 14.54
N SER A 76 9.06 -2.46 15.65
CA SER A 76 8.97 -3.84 16.13
C SER A 76 7.63 -4.19 16.80
N ASN A 77 6.73 -3.20 16.98
CA ASN A 77 5.55 -3.28 17.86
C ASN A 77 5.83 -3.92 19.23
N ASN A 78 7.07 -3.84 19.72
CA ASN A 78 7.37 -4.16 21.10
C ASN A 78 7.40 -2.82 21.81
N GLU A 79 6.49 -2.66 22.76
CA GLU A 79 6.56 -1.59 23.75
C GLU A 79 8.02 -1.44 24.24
N HIS A 80 8.46 -0.19 24.32
CA HIS A 80 9.73 0.29 24.87
C HIS A 80 10.94 0.37 23.91
N ASP A 81 11.14 1.56 23.35
CA ASP A 81 12.47 2.05 22.98
C ASP A 81 12.88 3.12 24.01
N THR A 82 13.47 2.66 25.11
CA THR A 82 14.34 3.50 25.94
C THR A 82 15.70 2.83 25.97
N SER A 83 16.58 3.20 25.05
CA SER A 83 18.03 3.08 25.29
C SER A 83 18.62 4.48 25.42
N GLY A 84 18.81 4.90 26.67
CA GLY A 84 19.69 6.01 27.00
C GLY A 84 21.14 5.72 26.61
N PRO A 85 21.94 6.77 26.51
CA PRO A 85 22.98 6.96 27.52
C PRO A 85 22.62 8.03 28.56
#